data_AF-A0A1V9V9H0-F1
#
_entry.id   AF-A0A1V9V9H0-F1
#
_cell.length_a   1.000
_cell.length_b   1.000
_cell.length_c   1.000
_cell.angle_alpha   90.00
_cell.angle_beta   90.00
_cell.angle_gamma   90.00
#
_symmetry.space_group_name_H-M   'P 1'
#
loop_
_entity.id
_entity.type
_entity.pdbx_description
1 polymer ?
#
loop_
_entity_poly.entity_id
_entity_poly.type
_entity_poly.pdbx_seq_one_letter_code
_entity_poly.pdbx_strand_id
1 'polypeptide(L)'
;NAFQQKSANVSGDGVVFDSDDLSSLKTGSMRVQVQKLAQKDVWQSNPISGSKTDTVNAGIITINGTNIDTSTMSYTKLTEEINKISGVQASLVDSSDGKFRLAIKSTETGTANKITIGGGFGFTNVLPAQDMKLTADGVNYSSSSNTI
;
A
#
# COMPACT_ATOMS: atom_id res chain seq x y z
N ASN A 1 -34.31 13.77 -22.67
CA ASN A 1 -33.77 15.14 -22.80
C ASN A 1 -32.26 15.00 -23.03
N ALA A 2 -31.81 15.19 -24.27
CA ALA A 2 -30.56 14.64 -24.81
C ALA A 2 -29.27 15.41 -24.43
N PHE A 3 -29.31 16.28 -23.42
CA PHE A 3 -28.20 17.20 -23.13
C PHE A 3 -28.03 17.47 -21.62
N GLN A 4 -27.89 16.43 -20.80
CA GLN A 4 -27.41 16.59 -19.41
C GLN A 4 -25.87 16.56 -19.33
N GLN A 5 -25.21 17.24 -20.27
CA GLN A 5 -23.76 17.34 -20.24
C GLN A 5 -23.38 18.34 -19.14
N LYS A 6 -22.87 17.85 -18.02
CA LYS A 6 -22.26 18.66 -16.96
C LYS A 6 -20.75 18.62 -17.17
N SER A 7 -20.13 19.78 -17.32
CA SER A 7 -18.68 19.92 -17.41
C SER A 7 -18.13 20.38 -16.07
N ALA A 8 -17.08 19.71 -15.60
CA ALA A 8 -16.30 20.15 -14.44
C ALA A 8 -15.00 20.79 -14.94
N ASN A 9 -14.72 22.01 -14.50
CA ASN A 9 -13.41 22.62 -14.70
C ASN A 9 -12.53 22.24 -13.50
N VAL A 10 -11.62 21.30 -13.73
CA VAL A 10 -10.65 20.86 -12.73
C VAL A 10 -9.34 21.60 -12.98
N SER A 11 -8.72 22.11 -11.92
CA SER A 11 -7.41 22.77 -11.98
C SER A 11 -6.47 22.12 -10.96
N GLY A 12 -5.27 21.73 -11.40
CA GLY A 12 -4.28 20.99 -10.62
C GLY A 12 -3.79 19.72 -11.34
N ASP A 13 -2.58 19.28 -11.02
CA ASP A 13 -2.01 18.05 -11.58
C ASP A 13 -2.68 16.82 -10.96
N GLY A 14 -3.35 16.00 -11.79
CA GLY A 14 -3.78 14.65 -11.40
C GLY A 14 -5.16 14.51 -10.74
N VAL A 15 -6.03 15.52 -10.82
CA VAL A 15 -7.43 15.40 -10.37
C VAL A 15 -8.33 15.11 -11.57
N VAL A 16 -9.08 14.02 -11.51
CA VAL A 16 -10.13 13.67 -12.49
C VAL A 16 -11.46 13.66 -11.75
N PHE A 17 -12.45 14.34 -12.32
CA PHE A 17 -13.83 14.22 -11.88
C PHE A 17 -14.54 13.27 -12.83
N ASP A 18 -14.93 12.10 -12.32
CA ASP A 18 -15.72 11.10 -13.04
C ASP A 18 -16.96 10.76 -12.20
N SER A 19 -18.12 10.62 -12.83
CA SER A 19 -19.40 10.41 -12.15
C SER A 19 -20.31 9.57 -13.03
N ASP A 20 -20.70 8.40 -12.52
CA ASP A 20 -21.52 7.41 -13.24
C ASP A 20 -22.95 7.93 -13.54
N ASP A 21 -23.51 8.78 -12.68
CA ASP A 21 -24.84 9.38 -12.87
C ASP A 21 -24.80 10.91 -12.86
N LEU A 22 -24.70 11.49 -14.06
CA LEU A 22 -24.76 12.94 -14.24
C LEU A 22 -26.17 13.51 -14.04
N SER A 23 -27.23 12.70 -14.01
CA SER A 23 -28.60 13.20 -14.00
C SER A 23 -29.04 13.75 -12.63
N SER A 24 -28.48 13.23 -11.54
CA SER A 24 -28.77 13.61 -10.16
C SER A 24 -27.90 14.75 -9.63
N LEU A 25 -26.78 15.07 -10.30
CA LEU A 25 -25.88 16.15 -9.89
C LEU A 25 -26.57 17.52 -9.93
N LYS A 26 -26.27 18.43 -9.01
CA LYS A 26 -26.72 19.83 -9.10
C LYS A 26 -25.57 20.69 -9.59
N THR A 27 -25.85 21.67 -10.45
CA THR A 27 -24.85 22.65 -10.87
C THR A 27 -24.37 23.43 -9.65
N GLY A 28 -23.05 23.58 -9.51
CA GLY A 28 -22.42 24.30 -8.41
C GLY A 28 -20.90 24.31 -8.58
N SER A 29 -20.22 24.97 -7.66
CA SER A 29 -18.76 24.85 -7.52
C SER A 29 -18.44 24.09 -6.25
N MET A 30 -17.45 23.21 -6.31
CA MET A 30 -16.87 22.53 -5.17
C MET A 30 -15.37 22.82 -5.15
N ARG A 31 -14.84 23.29 -4.03
CA ARG A 31 -13.40 23.44 -3.82
C ARG A 31 -12.88 22.20 -3.10
N VAL A 32 -12.06 21.42 -3.78
CA VAL A 32 -11.35 20.28 -3.19
C VAL A 32 -9.88 20.64 -3.02
N GLN A 33 -9.34 20.42 -1.82
CA GLN A 33 -7.92 20.55 -1.54
C GLN A 33 -7.40 19.26 -0.90
N VAL A 34 -6.59 18.53 -1.65
CA VAL A 34 -5.92 17.31 -1.18
C VAL A 34 -4.68 17.71 -0.40
N GLN A 35 -4.61 17.28 0.86
CA GLN A 35 -3.51 17.60 1.78
C GLN A 35 -2.50 16.45 1.84
N LYS A 36 -2.99 15.21 1.78
CA LYS A 36 -2.17 14.01 1.73
C LYS A 36 -2.86 12.93 0.92
N LEU A 37 -2.08 12.09 0.24
CA LEU A 37 -2.56 10.89 -0.44
C LEU A 37 -2.60 9.69 0.50
N ALA A 38 -3.49 8.75 0.20
CA ALA A 38 -3.47 7.42 0.79
C ALA A 38 -2.23 6.66 0.30
N GLN A 39 -1.56 5.97 1.21
CA GLN A 39 -0.33 5.22 0.98
C GLN A 39 -0.47 3.78 1.49
N LYS A 40 0.19 2.85 0.80
CA LYS A 40 0.38 1.47 1.24
C LYS A 40 1.39 1.44 2.38
N ASP A 41 1.32 0.43 3.23
CA ASP A 41 2.40 0.13 4.16
C ASP A 41 3.51 -0.62 3.41
N VAL A 42 4.76 -0.20 3.52
CA VAL A 42 5.90 -0.86 2.88
C VAL A 42 7.03 -1.03 3.86
N TRP A 43 7.50 -2.26 3.98
CA TRP A 43 8.58 -2.69 4.84
C TRP A 43 9.67 -3.36 4.01
N GLN A 44 10.93 -3.12 4.38
CA GLN A 44 12.08 -3.80 3.79
C GLN A 44 12.99 -4.33 4.89
N SER A 45 13.49 -5.56 4.72
CA SER A 45 14.52 -6.13 5.57
C SER A 45 15.84 -5.38 5.41
N ASN A 46 16.79 -5.65 6.32
CA ASN A 46 18.21 -5.45 6.04
C ASN A 46 18.66 -6.21 4.77
N PRO A 47 19.74 -5.80 4.09
CA PRO A 47 20.30 -6.55 2.98
C PRO A 47 20.68 -7.97 3.40
N ILE A 48 20.33 -8.93 2.55
CA ILE A 48 20.60 -10.35 2.70
C ILE A 48 21.64 -10.75 1.65
N SER A 49 22.71 -11.38 2.11
CA SER A 49 23.72 -11.99 1.24
C SER A 49 23.37 -13.45 0.94
N GLY A 50 23.83 -13.96 -0.20
CA GLY A 50 23.56 -15.34 -0.64
C GLY A 50 22.56 -15.40 -1.80
N SER A 51 22.01 -16.58 -2.03
CA SER A 51 21.01 -16.85 -3.07
C SER A 51 19.59 -16.82 -2.51
N LYS A 52 18.62 -16.46 -3.35
CA LYS A 52 17.18 -16.53 -3.05
C LYS A 52 16.69 -17.96 -2.79
N THR A 53 17.46 -18.96 -3.22
CA THR A 53 17.19 -20.38 -2.98
C THR A 53 17.79 -20.89 -1.68
N ASP A 54 18.63 -20.11 -1.01
CA ASP A 54 19.26 -20.53 0.24
C ASP A 54 18.22 -20.64 1.35
N THR A 55 18.47 -21.56 2.28
CA THR A 55 17.61 -21.73 3.47
C THR A 55 17.72 -20.49 4.35
N VAL A 56 16.57 -20.02 4.82
CA VAL A 56 16.46 -18.79 5.60
C VAL A 56 17.06 -18.97 6.99
N ASN A 57 16.58 -19.96 7.75
CA ASN A 57 17.04 -20.29 9.10
C ASN A 57 17.15 -19.09 10.05
N ALA A 58 16.16 -18.19 10.03
CA ALA A 58 16.10 -16.97 10.84
C ALA A 58 15.16 -17.11 12.06
N GLY A 59 14.72 -18.33 12.37
CA GLY A 59 13.72 -18.61 13.41
C GLY A 59 12.29 -18.31 12.94
N ILE A 60 11.44 -17.85 13.85
CA ILE A 60 10.04 -17.52 13.56
C ILE A 60 9.94 -16.04 13.20
N ILE A 61 9.24 -15.74 12.11
CA ILE A 61 8.73 -14.39 11.83
C ILE A 61 7.23 -14.35 12.02
N THR A 62 6.71 -13.19 12.41
CA THR A 62 5.27 -12.98 12.62
C THR A 62 4.80 -11.85 11.72
N ILE A 63 3.83 -12.11 10.84
CA ILE A 63 3.23 -11.11 9.95
C ILE A 63 1.73 -11.09 10.20
N ASN A 64 1.17 -9.94 10.61
CA ASN A 64 -0.24 -9.80 10.97
C ASN A 64 -0.73 -10.90 11.94
N GLY A 65 0.09 -11.23 12.94
CA GLY A 65 -0.17 -12.28 13.92
C GLY A 65 0.02 -13.72 13.43
N THR A 66 0.31 -13.93 12.13
CA THR A 66 0.62 -15.24 11.57
C THR A 66 2.09 -15.57 11.75
N ASN A 67 2.39 -16.66 12.46
CA ASN A 67 3.76 -17.14 12.66
C ASN A 67 4.20 -18.02 11.50
N ILE A 68 5.40 -17.77 10.98
CA ILE A 68 6.05 -18.55 9.91
C ILE A 68 7.41 -19.02 10.43
N ASP A 69 7.60 -20.33 10.54
CA ASP A 69 8.89 -20.94 10.86
C ASP A 69 9.77 -20.99 9.61
N THR A 70 10.92 -20.34 9.66
CA THR A 70 11.83 -20.21 8.51
C THR A 70 12.96 -21.24 8.47
N SER A 71 12.99 -22.19 9.40
CA SER A 71 14.08 -23.16 9.60
C SER A 71 14.40 -24.02 8.37
N THR A 72 13.40 -24.34 7.55
CA THR A 72 13.52 -25.32 6.45
C THR A 72 13.19 -24.76 5.07
N MET A 73 12.81 -23.48 4.96
CA MET A 73 12.36 -22.89 3.71
C MET A 73 13.39 -21.95 3.10
N SER A 74 13.37 -21.84 1.78
CA SER A 74 14.16 -20.83 1.05
C SER A 74 13.53 -19.45 1.12
N TYR A 75 14.29 -18.41 0.76
CA TYR A 75 13.73 -17.05 0.65
C TYR A 75 12.58 -16.96 -0.36
N THR A 76 12.69 -17.66 -1.51
CA THR A 76 11.59 -17.74 -2.47
C THR A 76 10.35 -18.34 -1.81
N LYS A 77 10.51 -19.47 -1.11
CA LYS A 77 9.37 -20.13 -0.45
C LYS A 77 8.77 -19.28 0.66
N LEU A 78 9.61 -18.56 1.41
CA LEU A 78 9.16 -17.60 2.41
C LEU A 78 8.24 -16.53 1.81
N THR A 79 8.58 -15.96 0.65
CA THR A 79 7.68 -14.99 0.00
C THR A 79 6.34 -15.61 -0.41
N GLU A 80 6.33 -16.85 -0.88
CA GLU A 80 5.07 -17.55 -1.19
C GLU A 80 4.20 -17.74 0.04
N GLU A 81 4.78 -18.14 1.19
CA GLU A 81 4.03 -18.30 2.43
C GLU A 81 3.48 -16.97 2.94
N ILE A 82 4.26 -15.88 2.86
CA ILE A 82 3.78 -14.54 3.24
C ILE A 82 2.65 -14.08 2.30
N ASN A 83 2.73 -14.37 1.00
CA ASN A 83 1.72 -14.00 0.01
C ASN A 83 0.37 -14.72 0.20
N LYS A 84 0.29 -15.74 1.08
CA LYS A 84 -0.99 -16.36 1.48
C LYS A 84 -1.72 -15.56 2.55
N ILE A 85 -1.04 -14.61 3.21
CA ILE A 85 -1.64 -13.77 4.24
C ILE A 85 -2.50 -12.70 3.56
N SER A 86 -3.79 -12.67 3.90
CA SER A 86 -4.72 -11.68 3.36
C SER A 86 -4.22 -10.25 3.63
N GLY A 87 -4.30 -9.40 2.61
CA GLY A 87 -3.89 -8.00 2.69
C GLY A 87 -2.38 -7.75 2.57
N VAL A 88 -1.57 -8.79 2.35
CA VAL A 88 -0.09 -8.70 2.33
C VAL A 88 0.47 -9.22 1.01
N GLN A 89 1.49 -8.53 0.50
CA GLN A 89 2.31 -8.98 -0.63
C GLN A 89 3.79 -8.94 -0.28
N ALA A 90 4.53 -10.01 -0.58
CA ALA A 90 5.97 -10.12 -0.39
C ALA A 90 6.71 -10.39 -1.71
N SER A 91 7.91 -9.83 -1.82
CA SER A 91 8.84 -10.07 -2.93
C SER A 91 10.30 -9.95 -2.49
N LEU A 92 11.20 -10.52 -3.29
CA LEU A 92 12.64 -10.36 -3.13
C LEU A 92 13.15 -9.32 -4.12
N VAL A 93 13.75 -8.24 -3.61
CA VAL A 93 14.23 -7.11 -4.40
C VAL A 93 15.76 -7.12 -4.42
N ASP A 94 16.34 -7.21 -5.61
CA ASP A 94 17.80 -7.17 -5.76
C ASP A 94 18.34 -5.75 -5.51
N SER A 95 19.52 -5.70 -4.93
CA SER A 95 20.30 -4.48 -4.70
C SER A 95 21.53 -4.50 -5.61
N SER A 96 22.03 -3.31 -5.96
CA SER A 96 23.17 -3.15 -6.88
C SER A 96 24.49 -3.71 -6.33
N ASP A 97 24.55 -4.05 -5.04
CA ASP A 97 25.69 -4.66 -4.36
C ASP A 97 25.67 -6.20 -4.38
N GLY A 98 24.80 -6.81 -5.20
CA GLY A 98 24.66 -8.27 -5.30
C GLY A 98 23.94 -8.92 -4.11
N LYS A 99 23.37 -8.10 -3.20
CA LYS A 99 22.48 -8.56 -2.14
C LYS A 99 21.02 -8.44 -2.57
N PHE A 100 20.12 -8.97 -1.77
CA PHE A 100 18.68 -8.74 -1.95
C PHE A 100 18.01 -8.38 -0.63
N ARG A 101 16.78 -7.88 -0.69
CA ARG A 101 15.94 -7.57 0.47
C ARG A 101 14.60 -8.27 0.35
N LEU A 102 14.04 -8.68 1.48
CA LEU A 102 12.64 -9.06 1.58
C LEU A 102 11.81 -7.79 1.71
N ALA A 103 11.02 -7.49 0.67
CA ALA A 103 10.06 -6.41 0.68
C ALA A 103 8.66 -6.96 0.98
N ILE A 104 7.96 -6.32 1.91
CA ILE A 104 6.59 -6.66 2.31
C ILE A 104 5.75 -5.40 2.20
N LYS A 105 4.62 -5.47 1.52
CA LYS A 105 3.71 -4.32 1.37
C LYS A 105 2.25 -4.72 1.51
N SER A 106 1.42 -3.77 1.92
CA SER A 106 -0.03 -3.98 1.94
C SER A 106 -0.58 -4.07 0.52
N THR A 107 -1.65 -4.84 0.32
CA THR A 107 -2.30 -4.88 -1.00
C THR A 107 -3.03 -3.58 -1.29
N GLU A 108 -3.62 -2.97 -0.27
CA GLU A 108 -4.40 -1.71 -0.35
C GLU A 108 -3.74 -0.56 0.41
N THR A 109 -4.11 0.68 0.06
CA THR A 109 -3.67 1.90 0.76
C THR A 109 -4.47 2.14 2.04
N GLY A 110 -4.02 3.06 2.88
CA GLY A 110 -4.78 3.50 4.06
C GLY A 110 -4.32 2.85 5.36
N THR A 111 -4.58 3.54 6.47
CA THR A 111 -4.13 3.14 7.81
C THR A 111 -4.73 1.81 8.27
N ALA A 112 -5.91 1.45 7.76
CA ALA A 112 -6.56 0.15 8.01
C ALA A 112 -5.74 -1.03 7.47
N ASN A 113 -4.87 -0.80 6.49
CA ASN A 113 -4.05 -1.82 5.84
C ASN A 113 -2.62 -1.88 6.39
N LYS A 114 -2.37 -1.29 7.56
CA LYS A 114 -1.08 -1.34 8.24
C LYS A 114 -0.69 -2.79 8.53
N ILE A 115 0.56 -3.13 8.22
CA ILE A 115 1.13 -4.46 8.47
C ILE A 115 1.87 -4.43 9.81
N THR A 116 1.67 -5.47 10.61
CA THR A 116 2.46 -5.72 11.81
C THR A 116 3.49 -6.80 11.52
N ILE A 117 4.75 -6.51 11.82
CA ILE A 117 5.88 -7.41 11.59
C ILE A 117 6.62 -7.61 12.91
N GLY A 118 6.85 -8.87 13.27
CA GLY A 118 7.67 -9.30 14.39
C GLY A 118 8.68 -10.37 13.97
N GLY A 119 9.76 -10.52 14.75
CA GLY A 119 10.81 -11.51 14.49
C GLY A 119 12.03 -10.94 13.74
N GLY A 120 12.76 -11.82 13.06
CA GLY A 120 14.05 -11.53 12.42
C GLY A 120 13.99 -10.58 11.22
N PHE A 121 15.17 -10.35 10.61
CA PHE A 121 15.44 -9.53 9.41
C PHE A 121 15.64 -8.02 9.57
N GLY A 122 15.40 -7.44 10.74
CA GLY A 122 15.65 -6.01 10.97
C GLY A 122 14.85 -5.12 10.04
N PHE A 123 13.54 -5.39 9.90
CA PHE A 123 12.67 -4.65 9.00
C PHE A 123 12.61 -3.15 9.36
N THR A 124 12.67 -2.31 8.34
CA THR A 124 12.42 -0.87 8.41
C THR A 124 11.12 -0.55 7.66
N ASN A 125 10.25 0.24 8.28
CA ASN A 125 9.10 0.80 7.58
C ASN A 125 9.59 1.94 6.68
N VAL A 126 9.60 1.72 5.37
CA VAL A 126 10.09 2.67 4.37
C VAL A 126 8.98 3.55 3.80
N LEU A 127 7.72 3.12 3.94
CA LEU A 127 6.54 3.91 3.59
C LEU A 127 5.39 3.54 4.53
N PRO A 128 5.07 4.39 5.52
CA PRO A 128 4.00 4.07 6.46
C PRO A 128 2.62 4.10 5.81
N ALA A 129 1.75 3.15 6.19
CA ALA A 129 0.33 3.22 5.86
C ALA A 129 -0.27 4.57 6.27
N GLN A 130 -1.00 5.20 5.34
CA GLN A 130 -1.61 6.49 5.56
C GLN A 130 -2.91 6.62 4.78
N ASP A 131 -3.92 7.27 5.36
CA ASP A 131 -5.14 7.64 4.66
C ASP A 131 -4.94 8.93 3.86
N MET A 132 -5.70 9.06 2.78
CA MET A 132 -5.87 10.32 2.08
C MET A 132 -6.55 11.31 3.02
N LYS A 133 -6.08 12.55 3.03
CA LYS A 133 -6.71 13.66 3.73
C LYS A 133 -7.01 14.76 2.74
N LEU A 134 -8.27 15.18 2.69
CA LEU A 134 -8.68 16.30 1.86
C LEU A 134 -9.70 17.19 2.58
N THR A 135 -9.88 18.38 2.05
CA THR A 135 -11.01 19.25 2.37
C THR A 135 -11.89 19.46 1.14
N ALA A 136 -13.20 19.30 1.30
CA ALA A 136 -14.18 19.70 0.28
C ALA A 136 -15.08 20.79 0.87
N ASP A 137 -15.06 21.98 0.27
CA ASP A 137 -15.78 23.17 0.75
C ASP A 137 -15.55 23.49 2.24
N GLY A 138 -14.33 23.24 2.71
CA GLY A 138 -13.93 23.46 4.11
C GLY A 138 -14.26 22.32 5.07
N VAL A 139 -14.95 21.27 4.61
CA VAL A 139 -15.22 20.05 5.39
C VAL A 139 -14.07 19.06 5.21
N ASN A 140 -13.54 18.54 6.32
CA ASN A 140 -12.45 17.56 6.31
C ASN A 140 -12.97 16.15 5.99
N TYR A 141 -12.29 15.45 5.10
CA TYR A 141 -12.51 14.05 4.76
C TYR A 141 -11.23 13.23 4.93
N SER A 142 -11.41 11.96 5.26
CA SER A 142 -10.35 10.95 5.32
C SER A 142 -10.81 9.69 4.60
N SER A 143 -9.97 9.12 3.73
CA SER A 143 -10.30 7.89 2.99
C SER A 143 -9.08 6.96 2.94
N SER A 144 -9.30 5.66 3.06
CA SER A 144 -8.25 4.65 2.86
C SER A 144 -7.81 4.55 1.39
N SER A 145 -8.56 5.12 0.46
CA SER A 145 -8.28 5.12 -0.98
C SER A 145 -8.07 6.56 -1.51
N ASN A 146 -7.38 6.68 -2.65
CA ASN A 146 -7.29 7.92 -3.41
C ASN A 146 -8.48 8.10 -4.38
N THR A 147 -9.41 7.16 -4.38
CA THR A 147 -10.71 7.24 -5.07
C THR A 147 -11.80 7.40 -4.02
N ILE A 148 -12.65 8.41 -4.18
CA ILE A 148 -13.82 8.71 -3.34
C ILE A 148 -15.06 8.68 -4.21
#